data_AF-A0A7W0QRS2-F1
#
_entry.id   AF-A0A7W0QRS2-F1
#
_cell.length_a   1.000
_cell.length_b   1.000
_cell.length_c   1.000
_cell.angle_alpha   90.00
_cell.angle_beta   90.00
_cell.angle_gamma   90.00
#
_symmetry.space_group_name_H-M   'P 1'
#
loop_
_entity.id
_entity.type
_entity.pdbx_description
1 polymer ?
#
loop_
_entity_poly.entity_id
_entity_poly.type
_entity_poly.pdbx_seq_one_letter_code
_entity_poly.pdbx_strand_id
1 'polypeptide(L)'
;MLELAETAEPRIVGSEQEHWLNRLDPEWENIRAAADWTLKNGQDDMVLRTLGAIRRFCTARRHVTEARGFLERALAVNAADQSTVYCRGHIAAGNLAEDQGDLDIARVHFVEARALAVELGNKTGEAQALIGLGYVANGRGDFTAALTFHTQAATIAREIHSQHILGTALGNMASVSYFQGNLADAQRYWEEAGHIFKTLGDHLTEALALGNLGAVAAEQGEFDRAERLQHRVLELHRRLGNAPNIALALVNLGAVSCHLGDYTLAHDQLAEAIPMLRELGYKGPEGIALHTLAAVAFAEADSRRSASLILESVRLLSEVGDQFNIAGNIDLLAKLCAARRDHGSAIELMAAAAGLRVRLGAVPNPVNAAELDELERSLRLAVTRGDYARHWQVGGGLDFDTLVRRAGIVAREIVGPRRPQPVFAEPGPPEPRHNLTNRELELLRLLAQGHSTREISDTLYISPRTTTTHLNNIFGKLEVSSRAAAVAYALRSGLV
;
A
#
# COMPACT_ATOMS: atom_id res chain seq x y z
N MET A 1 -5.30 -6.92 -34.38
CA MET A 1 -5.36 -6.08 -33.17
C MET A 1 -6.79 -5.88 -32.70
N LEU A 2 -7.69 -5.32 -33.51
CA LEU A 2 -9.10 -5.15 -33.13
C LEU A 2 -9.77 -6.46 -32.66
N GLU A 3 -9.64 -7.54 -33.42
CA GLU A 3 -10.22 -8.85 -33.05
C GLU A 3 -9.66 -9.39 -31.72
N LEU A 4 -8.37 -9.19 -31.46
CA LEU A 4 -7.73 -9.56 -30.21
C LEU A 4 -8.34 -8.78 -29.03
N ALA A 5 -8.50 -7.47 -29.21
CA ALA A 5 -9.08 -6.58 -28.21
C ALA A 5 -10.55 -6.94 -27.89
N GLU A 6 -11.38 -7.14 -28.91
CA GLU A 6 -12.79 -7.52 -28.74
C GLU A 6 -12.95 -8.92 -28.13
N THR A 7 -12.04 -9.85 -28.43
CA THR A 7 -12.02 -11.17 -27.78
C THR A 7 -11.63 -11.06 -26.31
N ALA A 8 -10.73 -10.14 -25.98
CA ALA A 8 -10.24 -9.95 -24.61
C ALA A 8 -11.27 -9.28 -23.69
N GLU A 9 -12.06 -8.33 -24.20
CA GLU A 9 -13.00 -7.51 -23.41
C GLU A 9 -13.86 -8.29 -22.41
N PRO A 10 -14.67 -9.28 -22.81
CA PRO A 10 -15.51 -10.02 -21.86
C PRO A 10 -14.71 -10.95 -20.93
N ARG A 11 -13.46 -11.26 -21.28
CA ARG A 11 -12.62 -12.22 -20.56
C ARG A 11 -11.70 -11.56 -19.54
N ILE A 12 -11.35 -10.28 -19.74
CA ILE A 12 -10.65 -9.44 -18.75
C ILE A 12 -11.54 -9.18 -17.52
N VAL A 13 -12.86 -9.29 -17.66
CA VAL A 13 -13.83 -9.05 -16.58
C VAL A 13 -14.42 -10.33 -15.99
N GLY A 14 -13.77 -11.47 -16.24
CA GLY A 14 -14.24 -12.79 -15.78
C GLY A 14 -13.11 -13.72 -15.38
N SER A 15 -13.39 -15.02 -15.30
CA SER A 15 -12.45 -16.03 -14.79
C SER A 15 -11.15 -16.18 -15.58
N GLU A 16 -11.11 -15.77 -16.85
CA GLU A 16 -9.89 -15.77 -17.67
C GLU A 16 -9.06 -14.47 -17.50
N GLN A 17 -9.39 -13.60 -16.55
CA GLN A 17 -8.79 -12.27 -16.37
C GLN A 17 -7.26 -12.30 -16.36
N GLU A 18 -6.64 -13.17 -15.56
CA GLU A 18 -5.19 -13.30 -15.46
C GLU A 18 -4.56 -13.67 -16.82
N HIS A 19 -5.13 -14.66 -17.50
CA HIS A 19 -4.65 -15.12 -18.81
C HIS A 19 -4.67 -14.00 -19.85
N TRP A 20 -5.76 -13.23 -19.90
CA TRP A 20 -5.91 -12.17 -20.90
C TRP A 20 -5.09 -10.92 -20.63
N LEU A 21 -4.92 -10.55 -19.35
CA LEU A 21 -3.99 -9.47 -19.00
C LEU A 21 -2.55 -9.83 -19.43
N ASN A 22 -2.09 -11.05 -19.11
CA ASN A 22 -0.75 -11.52 -19.48
C ASN A 22 -0.59 -11.69 -21.00
N ARG A 23 -1.67 -12.06 -21.72
CA ARG A 23 -1.64 -12.19 -23.18
C ARG A 23 -1.53 -10.84 -23.90
N LEU A 24 -2.13 -9.78 -23.33
CA LEU A 24 -2.11 -8.45 -23.92
C LEU A 24 -0.80 -7.70 -23.63
N ASP A 25 -0.09 -8.04 -22.55
CA ASP A 25 1.19 -7.40 -22.18
C ASP A 25 2.21 -7.27 -23.33
N PRO A 26 2.60 -8.35 -24.03
CA PRO A 26 3.57 -8.24 -25.13
C PRO A 26 2.98 -7.54 -26.37
N GLU A 27 1.67 -7.38 -26.45
CA GLU A 27 0.99 -6.81 -27.62
C GLU A 27 0.79 -5.30 -27.51
N TRP A 28 1.08 -4.67 -26.36
CA TRP A 28 0.85 -3.24 -26.16
C TRP A 28 1.54 -2.38 -27.24
N GLU A 29 2.80 -2.66 -27.55
CA GLU A 29 3.56 -1.93 -28.58
C GLU A 29 2.93 -2.08 -29.97
N ASN A 30 2.42 -3.26 -30.29
CA ASN A 30 1.73 -3.52 -31.55
C ASN A 30 0.37 -2.79 -31.61
N ILE A 31 -0.38 -2.77 -30.50
CA ILE A 31 -1.66 -2.07 -30.37
C ILE A 31 -1.44 -0.56 -30.55
N ARG A 32 -0.40 -0.01 -29.91
CA ARG A 32 -0.02 1.39 -30.04
C ARG A 32 0.33 1.78 -31.48
N ALA A 33 1.20 1.00 -32.12
CA ALA A 33 1.59 1.23 -33.51
C ALA A 33 0.38 1.13 -34.45
N ALA A 34 -0.50 0.16 -34.23
CA ALA A 34 -1.74 0.02 -34.98
C ALA A 34 -2.66 1.23 -34.79
N ALA A 35 -2.88 1.69 -33.56
CA ALA A 35 -3.73 2.85 -33.25
C ALA A 35 -3.23 4.14 -33.93
N ASP A 36 -1.92 4.39 -33.92
CA ASP A 36 -1.35 5.56 -34.61
C ASP A 36 -1.50 5.46 -36.14
N TRP A 37 -1.28 4.27 -36.71
CA TRP A 37 -1.48 4.04 -38.14
C TRP A 37 -2.93 4.21 -38.55
N THR A 38 -3.89 3.61 -37.83
CA THR A 38 -5.33 3.70 -38.15
C THR A 38 -5.83 5.14 -38.06
N LEU A 39 -5.40 5.91 -37.05
CA LEU A 39 -5.73 7.33 -36.94
C LEU A 39 -5.22 8.15 -38.13
N LYS A 40 -3.96 7.91 -38.56
CA LYS A 40 -3.39 8.61 -39.72
C LYS A 40 -4.12 8.31 -41.03
N ASN A 41 -4.84 7.19 -41.10
CA ASN A 41 -5.62 6.78 -42.26
C ASN A 41 -7.12 7.09 -42.11
N GLY A 42 -7.53 7.87 -41.10
CA GLY A 42 -8.93 8.27 -40.90
C GLY A 42 -9.86 7.13 -40.49
N GLN A 43 -9.33 6.09 -39.83
CA GLN A 43 -10.08 4.96 -39.28
C GLN A 43 -10.19 5.09 -37.75
N ASP A 44 -10.84 6.18 -37.31
CA ASP A 44 -11.06 6.49 -35.89
C ASP A 44 -11.92 5.42 -35.18
N ASP A 45 -12.94 4.89 -35.85
CA ASP A 45 -13.84 3.85 -35.34
C ASP A 45 -13.06 2.61 -34.81
N MET A 46 -12.03 2.18 -35.55
CA MET A 46 -11.19 1.05 -35.17
C MET A 46 -10.40 1.33 -33.89
N VAL A 47 -9.96 2.57 -33.69
CA VAL A 47 -9.22 2.98 -32.49
C VAL A 47 -10.17 2.99 -31.29
N LEU A 48 -11.35 3.58 -31.45
CA LEU A 48 -12.38 3.63 -30.40
C LEU A 48 -12.83 2.23 -29.97
N ARG A 49 -13.02 1.31 -30.92
CA ARG A 49 -13.37 -0.08 -30.62
C ARG A 49 -12.23 -0.82 -29.92
N THR A 50 -11.01 -0.72 -30.45
CA THR A 50 -9.84 -1.44 -29.91
C THR A 50 -9.53 -0.98 -28.48
N LEU A 51 -9.31 0.33 -28.29
CA LEU A 51 -8.93 0.87 -26.98
C LEU A 51 -10.10 0.90 -26.00
N GLY A 52 -11.34 1.05 -26.51
CA GLY A 52 -12.53 0.90 -25.68
C GLY A 52 -12.67 -0.51 -25.08
N ALA A 53 -12.37 -1.54 -25.87
CA ALA A 53 -12.42 -2.94 -25.45
C ALA A 53 -11.35 -3.31 -24.40
N ILE A 54 -10.14 -2.75 -24.52
CA ILE A 54 -9.01 -3.06 -23.61
C ILE A 54 -8.75 -1.97 -22.55
N ARG A 55 -9.66 -1.00 -22.36
CA ARG A 55 -9.44 0.10 -21.39
C ARG A 55 -9.05 -0.40 -19.99
N ARG A 56 -9.63 -1.51 -19.53
CA ARG A 56 -9.31 -2.12 -18.22
C ARG A 56 -7.90 -2.70 -18.17
N PHE A 57 -7.41 -3.24 -19.28
CA PHE A 57 -6.00 -3.63 -19.41
C PHE A 57 -5.10 -2.39 -19.35
N CYS A 58 -5.46 -1.31 -20.05
CA CYS A 58 -4.70 -0.05 -19.99
C CYS A 58 -4.62 0.50 -18.57
N THR A 59 -5.70 0.46 -17.79
CA THR A 59 -5.69 0.81 -16.36
C THR A 59 -4.79 -0.14 -15.56
N ALA A 60 -5.01 -1.46 -15.69
CA ALA A 60 -4.28 -2.47 -14.92
C ALA A 60 -2.76 -2.47 -15.19
N ARG A 61 -2.34 -2.11 -16.40
CA ARG A 61 -0.92 -2.06 -16.82
C ARG A 61 -0.36 -0.65 -16.95
N ARG A 62 -1.11 0.36 -16.51
CA ARG A 62 -0.70 1.78 -16.46
C ARG A 62 -0.40 2.42 -17.82
N HIS A 63 -1.06 1.98 -18.87
CA HIS A 63 -1.04 2.59 -20.21
C HIS A 63 -2.08 3.72 -20.39
N VAL A 64 -2.55 4.29 -19.27
CA VAL A 64 -3.71 5.22 -19.20
C VAL A 64 -3.51 6.46 -20.08
N THR A 65 -2.36 7.15 -19.97
CA THR A 65 -2.10 8.40 -20.69
C THR A 65 -2.07 8.22 -22.21
N GLU A 66 -1.34 7.21 -22.69
CA GLU A 66 -1.23 6.95 -24.13
C GLU A 66 -2.57 6.50 -24.71
N ALA A 67 -3.26 5.55 -24.05
CA ALA A 67 -4.55 5.05 -24.51
C ALA A 67 -5.61 6.17 -24.57
N ARG A 68 -5.64 7.05 -23.56
CA ARG A 68 -6.54 8.21 -23.56
C ARG A 68 -6.24 9.17 -24.71
N GLY A 69 -4.96 9.50 -24.93
CA GLY A 69 -4.56 10.40 -26.02
C GLY A 69 -4.98 9.89 -27.40
N PHE A 70 -4.91 8.57 -27.64
CA PHE A 70 -5.45 7.97 -28.86
C PHE A 70 -6.96 8.07 -28.97
N LEU A 71 -7.69 7.80 -27.88
CA LEU A 71 -9.15 7.89 -27.84
C LEU A 71 -9.63 9.33 -28.10
N GLU A 72 -9.04 10.33 -27.43
CA GLU A 72 -9.41 11.74 -27.61
C GLU A 72 -9.12 12.21 -29.05
N ARG A 73 -7.99 11.80 -29.63
CA ARG A 73 -7.70 12.08 -31.05
C ARG A 73 -8.71 11.42 -31.99
N ALA A 74 -9.11 10.18 -31.74
CA ALA A 74 -10.11 9.48 -32.54
C ALA A 74 -11.49 10.16 -32.44
N LEU A 75 -11.92 10.53 -31.24
CA LEU A 75 -13.17 11.26 -31.02
C LEU A 75 -13.18 12.62 -31.74
N ALA A 76 -12.03 13.28 -31.86
CA ALA A 76 -11.92 14.57 -32.55
C ALA A 76 -11.99 14.46 -34.09
N VAL A 77 -11.74 13.29 -34.70
CA VAL A 77 -11.76 13.13 -36.17
C VAL A 77 -13.17 13.35 -36.73
N ASN A 78 -14.19 12.78 -36.07
CA ASN A 78 -15.59 12.95 -36.43
C ASN A 78 -16.45 13.24 -35.19
N ALA A 79 -16.26 14.40 -34.57
CA ALA A 79 -16.93 14.80 -33.33
C ALA A 79 -18.47 14.89 -33.42
N ALA A 80 -19.03 14.87 -34.63
CA ALA A 80 -20.49 14.88 -34.84
C ALA A 80 -21.09 13.46 -34.92
N ASP A 81 -20.27 12.41 -34.95
CA ASP A 81 -20.72 11.03 -35.09
C ASP A 81 -21.55 10.61 -33.86
N GLN A 82 -22.78 10.14 -34.12
CA GLN A 82 -23.71 9.72 -33.06
C GLN A 82 -23.80 8.19 -32.94
N SER A 83 -22.77 7.43 -33.32
CA SER A 83 -22.79 5.97 -33.29
C SER A 83 -22.53 5.35 -31.91
N THR A 84 -22.84 4.07 -31.77
CA THR A 84 -22.51 3.27 -30.58
C THR A 84 -21.00 3.16 -30.34
N VAL A 85 -20.19 3.24 -31.41
CA VAL A 85 -18.72 3.23 -31.32
C VAL A 85 -18.21 4.50 -30.66
N TYR A 86 -18.77 5.66 -31.03
CA TYR A 86 -18.45 6.94 -30.41
C TYR A 86 -18.91 6.98 -28.94
N CYS A 87 -20.12 6.49 -28.64
CA CYS A 87 -20.58 6.33 -27.26
C CYS A 87 -19.59 5.51 -26.41
N ARG A 88 -19.12 4.36 -26.92
CA ARG A 88 -18.08 3.54 -26.27
C ARG A 88 -16.76 4.30 -26.11
N GLY A 89 -16.36 5.05 -27.14
CA GLY A 89 -15.17 5.89 -27.14
C GLY A 89 -15.18 6.93 -26.02
N HIS A 90 -16.27 7.67 -25.88
CA HIS A 90 -16.48 8.63 -24.80
C HIS A 90 -16.46 7.94 -23.41
N ILE A 91 -17.10 6.78 -23.24
CA ILE A 91 -17.03 6.03 -21.97
C ILE A 91 -15.58 5.67 -21.62
N ALA A 92 -14.83 5.14 -22.59
CA ALA A 92 -13.45 4.74 -22.38
C ALA A 92 -12.52 5.93 -22.08
N ALA A 93 -12.63 7.03 -22.84
CA ALA A 93 -11.87 8.25 -22.60
C ALA A 93 -12.22 8.85 -21.22
N GLY A 94 -13.51 8.85 -20.86
CA GLY A 94 -13.98 9.29 -19.55
C GLY A 94 -13.39 8.48 -18.41
N ASN A 95 -13.36 7.14 -18.51
CA ASN A 95 -12.75 6.28 -17.49
C ASN A 95 -11.24 6.50 -17.37
N LEU A 96 -10.52 6.68 -18.49
CA LEU A 96 -9.08 6.93 -18.41
C LEU A 96 -8.76 8.35 -17.90
N ALA A 97 -9.63 9.33 -18.16
CA ALA A 97 -9.52 10.66 -17.57
C ALA A 97 -9.76 10.62 -16.05
N GLU A 98 -10.74 9.83 -15.62
CA GLU A 98 -11.01 9.53 -14.21
C GLU A 98 -9.79 8.92 -13.50
N ASP A 99 -9.16 7.90 -14.10
CA ASP A 99 -7.94 7.26 -13.59
C ASP A 99 -6.75 8.24 -13.46
N GLN A 100 -6.77 9.34 -14.21
CA GLN A 100 -5.77 10.41 -14.14
C GLN A 100 -6.14 11.55 -13.18
N GLY A 101 -7.34 11.51 -12.61
CA GLY A 101 -7.87 12.57 -11.75
C GLY A 101 -8.44 13.79 -12.49
N ASP A 102 -8.56 13.74 -13.82
CA ASP A 102 -9.09 14.84 -14.65
C ASP A 102 -10.62 14.84 -14.66
N LEU A 103 -11.22 15.13 -13.49
CA LEU A 103 -12.67 15.04 -13.27
C LEU A 103 -13.50 15.95 -14.20
N ASP A 104 -12.95 17.07 -14.66
CA ASP A 104 -13.63 17.95 -15.62
C ASP A 104 -13.74 17.31 -17.01
N ILE A 105 -12.66 16.69 -17.50
CA ILE A 105 -12.64 16.05 -18.81
C ILE A 105 -13.44 14.74 -18.76
N ALA A 106 -13.30 13.96 -17.68
CA ALA A 106 -14.12 12.79 -17.43
C ALA A 106 -15.63 13.13 -17.51
N ARG A 107 -16.04 14.25 -16.87
CA ARG A 107 -17.42 14.71 -16.90
C ARG A 107 -17.91 15.00 -18.32
N VAL A 108 -17.12 15.71 -19.13
CA VAL A 108 -17.49 16.05 -20.52
C VAL A 108 -17.80 14.77 -21.29
N HIS A 109 -16.88 13.81 -21.26
CA HIS A 109 -17.05 12.55 -21.96
C HIS A 109 -18.24 11.73 -21.45
N PHE A 110 -18.46 11.63 -20.13
CA PHE A 110 -19.61 10.88 -19.63
C PHE A 110 -20.95 11.55 -19.94
N VAL A 111 -21.02 12.88 -20.02
CA VAL A 111 -22.24 13.58 -20.47
C VAL A 111 -22.52 13.28 -21.93
N GLU A 112 -21.52 13.36 -22.80
CA GLU A 112 -21.63 13.03 -24.23
C GLU A 112 -22.03 11.57 -24.43
N ALA A 113 -21.33 10.63 -23.76
CA ALA A 113 -21.64 9.21 -23.80
C ALA A 113 -23.08 8.91 -23.38
N ARG A 114 -23.57 9.57 -22.32
CA ARG A 114 -24.94 9.38 -21.83
C ARG A 114 -25.97 9.90 -22.84
N ALA A 115 -25.75 11.09 -23.40
CA ALA A 115 -26.65 11.67 -24.41
C ALA A 115 -26.78 10.72 -25.61
N LEU A 116 -25.65 10.27 -26.14
CA LEU A 116 -25.59 9.27 -27.23
C LEU A 116 -26.30 7.98 -26.86
N ALA A 117 -26.03 7.44 -25.66
CA ALA A 117 -26.61 6.18 -25.23
C ALA A 117 -28.15 6.26 -25.12
N VAL A 118 -28.68 7.38 -24.65
CA VAL A 118 -30.14 7.62 -24.57
C VAL A 118 -30.75 7.70 -25.96
N GLU A 119 -30.15 8.47 -26.87
CA GLU A 119 -30.64 8.61 -28.25
C GLU A 119 -30.65 7.27 -29.00
N LEU A 120 -29.62 6.46 -28.79
CA LEU A 120 -29.45 5.15 -29.42
C LEU A 120 -30.25 4.03 -28.72
N GLY A 121 -30.88 4.30 -27.58
CA GLY A 121 -31.49 3.25 -26.73
C GLY A 121 -30.47 2.24 -26.17
N ASN A 122 -29.19 2.58 -26.13
CA ASN A 122 -28.12 1.74 -25.61
C ASN A 122 -28.08 1.77 -24.07
N LYS A 123 -28.89 0.92 -23.45
CA LYS A 123 -29.01 0.83 -21.98
C LYS A 123 -27.70 0.50 -21.27
N THR A 124 -26.85 -0.33 -21.88
CA THR A 124 -25.51 -0.64 -21.33
C THR A 124 -24.65 0.62 -21.27
N GLY A 125 -24.59 1.39 -22.36
CA GLY A 125 -23.84 2.65 -22.41
C GLY A 125 -24.40 3.71 -21.46
N GLU A 126 -25.73 3.79 -21.33
CA GLU A 126 -26.40 4.73 -20.42
C GLU A 126 -25.99 4.46 -18.96
N ALA A 127 -26.04 3.19 -18.54
CA ALA A 127 -25.66 2.80 -17.18
C ALA A 127 -24.16 3.01 -16.90
N GLN A 128 -23.28 2.72 -17.86
CA GLN A 128 -21.84 2.95 -17.73
C GLN A 128 -21.52 4.45 -17.61
N ALA A 129 -22.16 5.30 -18.43
CA ALA A 129 -21.99 6.74 -18.36
C ALA A 129 -22.53 7.31 -17.03
N LEU A 130 -23.66 6.80 -16.54
CA LEU A 130 -24.19 7.15 -15.21
C LEU A 130 -23.22 6.77 -14.08
N ILE A 131 -22.58 5.60 -14.15
CA ILE A 131 -21.53 5.22 -13.19
C ILE A 131 -20.40 6.25 -13.19
N GLY A 132 -19.91 6.64 -14.38
CA GLY A 132 -18.85 7.64 -14.51
C GLY A 132 -19.26 9.02 -13.98
N LEU A 133 -20.49 9.48 -14.28
CA LEU A 133 -21.02 10.73 -13.72
C LEU A 133 -21.16 10.68 -12.20
N GLY A 134 -21.55 9.52 -11.65
CA GLY A 134 -21.59 9.32 -10.21
C GLY A 134 -20.22 9.40 -9.56
N TYR A 135 -19.19 8.83 -10.19
CA TYR A 135 -17.82 8.97 -9.71
C TYR A 135 -17.33 10.42 -9.75
N VAL A 136 -17.59 11.14 -10.85
CA VAL A 136 -17.26 12.57 -10.96
C VAL A 136 -17.96 13.39 -9.87
N ALA A 137 -19.24 13.12 -9.60
CA ALA A 137 -19.98 13.80 -8.54
C ALA A 137 -19.37 13.51 -7.16
N ASN A 138 -18.99 12.26 -6.89
CA ASN A 138 -18.31 11.84 -5.67
C ASN A 138 -16.98 12.59 -5.48
N GLY A 139 -16.14 12.66 -6.52
CA GLY A 139 -14.87 13.39 -6.49
C GLY A 139 -15.01 14.90 -6.27
N ARG A 140 -16.20 15.47 -6.51
CA ARG A 140 -16.54 16.88 -6.22
C ARG A 140 -17.23 17.07 -4.85
N GLY A 141 -17.45 15.99 -4.11
CA GLY A 141 -18.18 16.01 -2.84
C GLY A 141 -19.71 16.12 -2.98
N ASP A 142 -20.26 16.01 -4.18
CA ASP A 142 -21.72 15.95 -4.39
C ASP A 142 -22.22 14.51 -4.25
N PHE A 143 -22.24 14.05 -2.99
CA PHE A 143 -22.65 12.69 -2.64
C PHE A 143 -24.13 12.40 -2.99
N THR A 144 -24.99 13.42 -3.01
CA THR A 144 -26.41 13.29 -3.36
C THR A 144 -26.57 13.00 -4.85
N ALA A 145 -25.89 13.75 -5.71
CA ALA A 145 -25.89 13.47 -7.15
C ALA A 145 -25.22 12.13 -7.45
N ALA A 146 -24.11 11.80 -6.76
CA ALA A 146 -23.42 10.53 -6.92
C ALA A 146 -24.35 9.34 -6.63
N LEU A 147 -25.04 9.36 -5.49
CA LEU A 147 -25.98 8.30 -5.12
C LEU A 147 -27.15 8.21 -6.12
N THR A 148 -27.64 9.34 -6.62
CA THR A 148 -28.69 9.38 -7.65
C THR A 148 -28.25 8.69 -8.93
N PHE A 149 -27.07 9.03 -9.45
CA PHE A 149 -26.54 8.43 -10.68
C PHE A 149 -26.25 6.94 -10.52
N HIS A 150 -25.63 6.53 -9.41
CA HIS A 150 -25.36 5.10 -9.17
C HIS A 150 -26.65 4.29 -8.97
N THR A 151 -27.67 4.86 -8.32
CA THR A 151 -28.98 4.20 -8.18
C THR A 151 -29.66 4.03 -9.54
N GLN A 152 -29.63 5.06 -10.41
CA GLN A 152 -30.16 4.96 -11.77
C GLN A 152 -29.41 3.88 -12.59
N ALA A 153 -28.08 3.85 -12.51
CA ALA A 153 -27.27 2.82 -13.16
C ALA A 153 -27.60 1.42 -12.65
N ALA A 154 -27.77 1.24 -11.34
CA ALA A 154 -28.15 -0.05 -10.74
C ALA A 154 -29.55 -0.50 -11.18
N THR A 155 -30.50 0.42 -11.32
CA THR A 155 -31.84 0.11 -11.86
C THR A 155 -31.75 -0.38 -13.30
N ILE A 156 -31.07 0.35 -14.18
CA ILE A 156 -30.86 -0.08 -15.57
C ILE A 156 -30.12 -1.43 -15.61
N ALA A 157 -29.10 -1.62 -14.78
CA ALA A 157 -28.35 -2.87 -14.71
C ALA A 157 -29.24 -4.08 -14.37
N ARG A 158 -30.22 -3.91 -13.48
CA ARG A 158 -31.21 -4.95 -13.17
C ARG A 158 -32.14 -5.20 -14.35
N GLU A 159 -32.59 -4.16 -15.06
CA GLU A 159 -33.44 -4.27 -16.25
C GLU A 159 -32.76 -5.06 -17.38
N ILE A 160 -31.47 -4.81 -17.62
CA ILE A 160 -30.70 -5.52 -18.66
C ILE A 160 -29.98 -6.78 -18.14
N HIS A 161 -30.23 -7.16 -16.89
CA HIS A 161 -29.59 -8.29 -16.21
C HIS A 161 -28.05 -8.28 -16.23
N SER A 162 -27.43 -7.09 -16.24
CA SER A 162 -25.97 -6.93 -16.22
C SER A 162 -25.44 -6.96 -14.78
N GLN A 163 -24.99 -8.13 -14.34
CA GLN A 163 -24.40 -8.32 -13.01
C GLN A 163 -23.15 -7.46 -12.81
N HIS A 164 -22.31 -7.33 -13.84
CA HIS A 164 -21.10 -6.52 -13.75
C HIS A 164 -21.42 -5.05 -13.48
N ILE A 165 -22.36 -4.45 -14.21
CA ILE A 165 -22.73 -3.03 -14.01
C ILE A 165 -23.41 -2.85 -12.65
N LEU A 166 -24.25 -3.81 -12.24
CA LEU A 166 -24.88 -3.79 -10.92
C LEU A 166 -23.83 -3.80 -9.80
N GLY A 167 -22.86 -4.72 -9.86
CA GLY A 167 -21.77 -4.79 -8.88
C GLY A 167 -20.95 -3.50 -8.81
N THR A 168 -20.62 -2.90 -9.96
CA THR A 168 -19.88 -1.62 -9.99
C THR A 168 -20.70 -0.47 -9.38
N ALA A 169 -21.99 -0.37 -9.71
CA ALA A 169 -22.86 0.65 -9.14
C ALA A 169 -22.99 0.50 -7.61
N LEU A 170 -23.21 -0.73 -7.12
CA LEU A 170 -23.28 -1.02 -5.68
C LEU A 170 -21.96 -0.67 -4.97
N GLY A 171 -20.82 -1.10 -5.54
CA GLY A 171 -19.50 -0.77 -4.97
C GLY A 171 -19.25 0.74 -4.87
N ASN A 172 -19.75 1.53 -5.83
CA ASN A 172 -19.64 2.98 -5.76
C ASN A 172 -20.65 3.61 -4.78
N MET A 173 -21.87 3.08 -4.68
CA MET A 173 -22.83 3.48 -3.63
C MET A 173 -22.28 3.21 -2.24
N ALA A 174 -21.51 2.14 -2.07
CA ALA A 174 -20.82 1.82 -0.84
C ALA A 174 -19.77 2.89 -0.49
N SER A 175 -18.93 3.28 -1.45
CA SER A 175 -17.96 4.37 -1.27
C SER A 175 -18.64 5.69 -0.89
N VAL A 176 -19.73 6.06 -1.56
CA VAL A 176 -20.51 7.26 -1.21
C VAL A 176 -21.07 7.16 0.21
N SER A 177 -21.61 6.00 0.58
CA SER A 177 -22.16 5.77 1.92
C SER A 177 -21.06 5.83 2.99
N TYR A 178 -19.87 5.32 2.70
CA TYR A 178 -18.71 5.39 3.58
C TYR A 178 -18.28 6.85 3.82
N PHE A 179 -18.15 7.67 2.77
CA PHE A 179 -17.81 9.09 2.91
C PHE A 179 -18.88 9.91 3.63
N GLN A 180 -20.13 9.47 3.61
CA GLN A 180 -21.22 10.05 4.41
C GLN A 180 -21.26 9.56 5.86
N GLY A 181 -20.36 8.64 6.26
CA GLY A 181 -20.33 8.03 7.59
C GLY A 181 -21.35 6.90 7.80
N ASN A 182 -22.08 6.50 6.76
CA ASN A 182 -23.07 5.43 6.80
C ASN A 182 -22.39 4.05 6.62
N LEU A 183 -21.58 3.65 7.60
CA LEU A 183 -20.75 2.44 7.53
C LEU A 183 -21.57 1.15 7.31
N ALA A 184 -22.77 1.06 7.87
CA ALA A 184 -23.63 -0.11 7.72
C ALA A 184 -24.10 -0.32 6.27
N ASP A 185 -24.50 0.77 5.59
CA ASP A 185 -24.86 0.72 4.18
C ASP A 185 -23.64 0.47 3.29
N ALA A 186 -22.50 1.10 3.61
CA ALA A 186 -21.25 0.86 2.90
C ALA A 186 -20.85 -0.62 2.94
N GLN A 187 -20.89 -1.22 4.13
CA GLN A 187 -20.60 -2.64 4.32
C GLN A 187 -21.56 -3.51 3.50
N ARG A 188 -22.88 -3.29 3.61
CA ARG A 188 -23.89 -4.06 2.87
C ARG A 188 -23.66 -4.02 1.36
N TYR A 189 -23.42 -2.83 0.82
CA TYR A 189 -23.21 -2.65 -0.61
C TYR A 189 -21.88 -3.27 -1.10
N TRP A 190 -20.79 -3.16 -0.35
CA TRP A 190 -19.52 -3.81 -0.72
C TRP A 190 -19.59 -5.34 -0.57
N GLU A 191 -20.33 -5.87 0.41
CA GLU A 191 -20.56 -7.32 0.54
C GLU A 191 -21.32 -7.87 -0.69
N GLU A 192 -22.39 -7.19 -1.11
CA GLU A 192 -23.16 -7.56 -2.30
C GLU A 192 -22.31 -7.45 -3.58
N ALA A 193 -21.60 -6.34 -3.76
CA ALA A 193 -20.70 -6.14 -4.90
C ALA A 193 -19.58 -7.19 -4.95
N GLY A 194 -18.93 -7.47 -3.81
CA GLY A 194 -17.88 -8.49 -3.70
C GLY A 194 -18.38 -9.89 -4.04
N HIS A 195 -19.60 -10.24 -3.61
CA HIS A 195 -20.22 -11.52 -3.98
C HIS A 195 -20.49 -11.64 -5.48
N ILE A 196 -20.97 -10.55 -6.10
CA ILE A 196 -21.19 -10.48 -7.55
C ILE A 196 -19.85 -10.70 -8.29
N PHE A 197 -18.81 -9.94 -7.97
CA PHE A 197 -17.53 -10.04 -8.68
C PHE A 197 -16.83 -11.38 -8.47
N LYS A 198 -16.94 -11.97 -7.28
CA LYS A 198 -16.50 -13.34 -7.02
C LYS A 198 -17.21 -14.36 -7.94
N THR A 199 -18.51 -14.20 -8.14
CA THR A 199 -19.31 -15.08 -9.00
C THR A 199 -18.96 -14.92 -10.47
N LEU A 200 -18.64 -13.69 -10.90
CA LEU A 200 -18.19 -13.39 -12.26
C LEU A 200 -16.74 -13.87 -12.52
N GLY A 201 -15.94 -14.05 -11.47
CA GLY A 201 -14.50 -14.30 -11.58
C GLY A 201 -13.69 -13.04 -11.84
N ASP A 202 -14.26 -11.85 -11.63
CA ASP A 202 -13.52 -10.57 -11.71
C ASP A 202 -12.73 -10.35 -10.41
N HIS A 203 -11.61 -11.05 -10.30
CA HIS A 203 -10.78 -11.08 -9.09
C HIS A 203 -10.17 -9.74 -8.72
N LEU A 204 -9.87 -8.89 -9.71
CA LEU A 204 -9.38 -7.53 -9.46
C LEU A 204 -10.43 -6.69 -8.72
N THR A 205 -11.69 -6.72 -9.17
CA THR A 205 -12.75 -5.93 -8.54
C THR A 205 -13.29 -6.60 -7.27
N GLU A 206 -13.25 -7.94 -7.17
CA GLU A 206 -13.47 -8.67 -5.90
C GLU A 206 -12.49 -8.16 -4.83
N ALA A 207 -11.20 -8.07 -5.15
CA ALA A 207 -10.17 -7.63 -4.22
C ALA A 207 -10.39 -6.18 -3.73
N LEU A 208 -10.82 -5.26 -4.60
CA LEU A 208 -11.14 -3.88 -4.21
C LEU A 208 -12.28 -3.81 -3.19
N ALA A 209 -13.38 -4.54 -3.44
CA ALA A 209 -14.50 -4.59 -2.49
C ALA A 209 -14.08 -5.19 -1.14
N LEU A 210 -13.31 -6.27 -1.16
CA LEU A 210 -12.79 -6.91 0.06
C LEU A 210 -11.82 -6.02 0.83
N GLY A 211 -10.97 -5.27 0.13
CA GLY A 211 -10.03 -4.31 0.73
C GLY A 211 -10.75 -3.20 1.48
N ASN A 212 -11.80 -2.64 0.88
CA ASN A 212 -12.65 -1.63 1.53
C ASN A 212 -13.41 -2.19 2.74
N LEU A 213 -13.96 -3.41 2.63
CA LEU A 213 -14.55 -4.11 3.77
C LEU A 213 -13.53 -4.36 4.88
N GLY A 214 -12.28 -4.67 4.54
CA GLY A 214 -11.20 -4.86 5.49
C GLY A 214 -10.84 -3.57 6.21
N ALA A 215 -10.84 -2.43 5.51
CA ALA A 215 -10.62 -1.11 6.11
C ALA A 215 -11.76 -0.75 7.08
N VAL A 216 -13.02 -0.92 6.68
CA VAL A 216 -14.18 -0.69 7.57
C VAL A 216 -14.13 -1.59 8.80
N ALA A 217 -13.82 -2.88 8.62
CA ALA A 217 -13.67 -3.80 9.74
C ALA A 217 -12.58 -3.34 10.71
N ALA A 218 -11.43 -2.88 10.22
CA ALA A 218 -10.37 -2.34 11.06
C ALA A 218 -10.80 -1.05 11.79
N GLU A 219 -11.53 -0.15 11.13
CA GLU A 219 -12.07 1.07 11.75
C GLU A 219 -13.07 0.75 12.87
N GLN A 220 -13.84 -0.33 12.72
CA GLN A 220 -14.79 -0.80 13.74
C GLN A 220 -14.11 -1.62 14.85
N GLY A 221 -12.80 -1.88 14.76
CA GLY A 221 -12.06 -2.73 15.69
C GLY A 221 -12.28 -4.23 15.49
N GLU A 222 -12.90 -4.65 14.39
CA GLU A 222 -13.11 -6.06 14.00
C GLU A 222 -11.83 -6.63 13.35
N PHE A 223 -10.70 -6.59 14.07
CA PHE A 223 -9.38 -6.91 13.51
C PHE A 223 -9.27 -8.34 12.96
N ASP A 224 -9.87 -9.35 13.59
CA ASP A 224 -9.89 -10.73 13.06
C ASP A 224 -10.60 -10.80 11.69
N ARG A 225 -11.65 -10.00 11.51
CA ARG A 225 -12.37 -9.93 10.23
C ARG A 225 -11.56 -9.17 9.19
N ALA A 226 -10.95 -8.05 9.58
CA ALA A 226 -10.05 -7.29 8.73
C ALA A 226 -8.90 -8.16 8.22
N GLU A 227 -8.28 -8.95 9.09
CA GLU A 227 -7.19 -9.87 8.75
C GLU A 227 -7.63 -10.89 7.68
N ARG A 228 -8.76 -11.59 7.88
CA ARG A 228 -9.29 -12.55 6.90
C ARG A 228 -9.56 -11.92 5.54
N LEU A 229 -10.12 -10.72 5.53
CA LEU A 229 -10.40 -9.98 4.31
C LEU A 229 -9.11 -9.58 3.58
N GLN A 230 -8.14 -9.01 4.31
CA GLN A 230 -6.87 -8.57 3.71
C GLN A 230 -6.00 -9.75 3.24
N HIS A 231 -6.05 -10.91 3.89
CA HIS A 231 -5.41 -12.13 3.37
C HIS A 231 -6.01 -12.57 2.03
N ARG A 232 -7.33 -12.49 1.87
CA ARG A 232 -7.99 -12.80 0.60
C ARG A 232 -7.59 -11.79 -0.49
N VAL A 233 -7.49 -10.51 -0.15
CA VAL A 233 -6.99 -9.45 -1.05
C VAL A 233 -5.56 -9.76 -1.51
N LEU A 234 -4.67 -10.10 -0.58
CA LEU A 234 -3.29 -10.49 -0.88
C LEU A 234 -3.21 -11.71 -1.80
N GLU A 235 -4.02 -12.75 -1.54
CA GLU A 235 -4.10 -13.96 -2.37
C GLU A 235 -4.54 -13.65 -3.81
N LEU A 236 -5.55 -12.79 -3.98
CA LEU A 236 -6.05 -12.37 -5.29
C LEU A 236 -4.98 -11.57 -6.06
N HIS A 237 -4.34 -10.60 -5.40
CA HIS A 237 -3.31 -9.79 -6.06
C HIS A 237 -2.02 -10.56 -6.36
N ARG A 238 -1.63 -11.54 -5.53
CA ARG A 238 -0.52 -12.47 -5.84
C ARG A 238 -0.81 -13.30 -7.09
N ARG A 239 -2.03 -13.84 -7.22
CA ARG A 239 -2.45 -14.56 -8.45
C ARG A 239 -2.39 -13.68 -9.69
N LEU A 240 -2.85 -12.44 -9.57
CA LEU A 240 -2.86 -11.48 -10.68
C LEU A 240 -1.49 -10.83 -10.98
N GLY A 241 -0.45 -11.11 -10.18
CA GLY A 241 0.86 -10.47 -10.32
C GLY A 241 0.83 -8.95 -10.13
N ASN A 242 -0.11 -8.43 -9.33
CA ASN A 242 -0.28 -6.99 -9.13
C ASN A 242 0.62 -6.50 -7.96
N ALA A 243 1.91 -6.33 -8.24
CA ALA A 243 2.92 -5.95 -7.25
C ALA A 243 2.54 -4.71 -6.39
N PRO A 244 2.02 -3.60 -6.96
CA PRO A 244 1.56 -2.47 -6.15
C PRO A 244 0.50 -2.85 -5.12
N ASN A 245 -0.54 -3.59 -5.52
CA ASN A 245 -1.60 -3.96 -4.58
C ASN A 245 -1.19 -5.08 -3.61
N ILE A 246 -0.22 -5.92 -3.97
CA ILE A 246 0.40 -6.86 -3.02
C ILE A 246 1.06 -6.07 -1.88
N ALA A 247 1.86 -5.05 -2.22
CA ALA A 247 2.53 -4.22 -1.22
C ALA A 247 1.53 -3.48 -0.31
N LEU A 248 0.46 -2.91 -0.87
CA LEU A 248 -0.60 -2.26 -0.09
C LEU A 248 -1.33 -3.23 0.84
N ALA A 249 -1.66 -4.44 0.36
CA ALA A 249 -2.30 -5.47 1.19
C ALA A 249 -1.42 -5.91 2.36
N LEU A 250 -0.10 -6.01 2.14
CA LEU A 250 0.87 -6.31 3.20
C LEU A 250 0.99 -5.18 4.22
N VAL A 251 0.92 -3.90 3.81
CA VAL A 251 0.88 -2.77 4.76
C VAL A 251 -0.37 -2.83 5.63
N ASN A 252 -1.54 -3.10 5.04
CA ASN A 252 -2.79 -3.24 5.78
C ASN A 252 -2.75 -4.42 6.74
N LEU A 253 -2.26 -5.58 6.29
CA LEU A 253 -2.05 -6.74 7.17
C LEU A 253 -1.08 -6.42 8.30
N GLY A 254 0.03 -5.73 8.03
CA GLY A 254 0.98 -5.32 9.06
C GLY A 254 0.35 -4.43 10.13
N ALA A 255 -0.51 -3.51 9.73
CA ALA A 255 -1.28 -2.68 10.67
C ALA A 255 -2.27 -3.53 11.50
N VAL A 256 -3.00 -4.45 10.87
CA VAL A 256 -3.93 -5.35 11.57
C VAL A 256 -3.20 -6.26 12.55
N SER A 257 -2.09 -6.89 12.14
CA SER A 257 -1.24 -7.74 12.99
C SER A 257 -0.70 -6.95 14.19
N CYS A 258 -0.30 -5.69 13.98
CA CYS A 258 0.14 -4.80 15.06
C CYS A 258 -0.98 -4.53 16.08
N HIS A 259 -2.23 -4.32 15.64
CA HIS A 259 -3.37 -4.15 16.53
C HIS A 259 -3.78 -5.44 17.26
N LEU A 260 -3.59 -6.61 16.62
CA LEU A 260 -3.78 -7.92 17.25
C LEU A 260 -2.65 -8.29 18.24
N GLY A 261 -1.56 -7.51 18.27
CA GLY A 261 -0.40 -7.77 19.12
C GLY A 261 0.59 -8.80 18.56
N ASP A 262 0.40 -9.28 17.33
CA ASP A 262 1.38 -10.13 16.64
C ASP A 262 2.44 -9.27 15.96
N TYR A 263 3.35 -8.75 16.79
CA TYR A 263 4.41 -7.85 16.36
C TYR A 263 5.45 -8.52 15.45
N THR A 264 5.63 -9.84 15.57
CA THR A 264 6.54 -10.60 14.68
C THR A 264 5.95 -10.69 13.29
N LEU A 265 4.67 -11.06 13.18
CA LEU A 265 3.98 -11.11 11.89
C LEU A 265 3.87 -9.73 11.25
N ALA A 266 3.57 -8.69 12.05
CA ALA A 266 3.55 -7.31 11.57
C ALA A 266 4.91 -6.89 10.97
N HIS A 267 6.01 -7.23 11.65
CA HIS A 267 7.35 -6.95 11.16
C HIS A 267 7.63 -7.66 9.82
N ASP A 268 7.32 -8.94 9.71
CA ASP A 268 7.57 -9.74 8.51
C ASP A 268 6.78 -9.23 7.30
N GLN A 269 5.49 -8.92 7.50
CA GLN A 269 4.63 -8.35 6.46
C GLN A 269 5.14 -6.99 5.96
N LEU A 270 5.56 -6.12 6.87
CA LEU A 270 6.08 -4.79 6.53
C LEU A 270 7.49 -4.86 5.91
N ALA A 271 8.31 -5.83 6.33
CA ALA A 271 9.62 -6.10 5.73
C ALA A 271 9.52 -6.61 4.29
N GLU A 272 8.46 -7.34 3.95
CA GLU A 272 8.13 -7.69 2.55
C GLU A 272 7.63 -6.46 1.77
N ALA A 273 6.76 -5.62 2.36
CA ALA A 273 6.13 -4.51 1.66
C ALA A 273 7.09 -3.34 1.34
N ILE A 274 7.93 -2.90 2.28
CA ILE A 274 8.72 -1.67 2.16
C ILE A 274 9.67 -1.68 0.95
N PRO A 275 10.44 -2.74 0.66
CA PRO A 275 11.28 -2.80 -0.54
C PRO A 275 10.47 -2.64 -1.84
N MET A 276 9.29 -3.26 -1.92
CA MET A 276 8.40 -3.14 -3.07
C MET A 276 7.91 -1.70 -3.25
N LEU A 277 7.50 -1.06 -2.15
CA LEU A 277 7.04 0.34 -2.17
C LEU A 277 8.15 1.30 -2.60
N ARG A 278 9.39 1.06 -2.16
CA ARG A 278 10.57 1.84 -2.57
C ARG A 278 10.87 1.70 -4.04
N GLU A 279 10.83 0.49 -4.57
CA GLU A 279 11.01 0.23 -6.01
C GLU A 279 9.93 0.92 -6.86
N LEU A 280 8.69 0.96 -6.35
CA LEU A 280 7.56 1.64 -6.98
C LEU A 280 7.55 3.17 -6.78
N GLY A 281 8.38 3.69 -5.87
CA GLY A 281 8.37 5.10 -5.48
C GLY A 281 7.11 5.53 -4.68
N TYR A 282 6.43 4.59 -4.03
CA TYR A 282 5.17 4.81 -3.31
C TYR A 282 5.41 5.32 -1.89
N LYS A 283 5.80 6.61 -1.78
CA LYS A 283 6.19 7.25 -0.52
C LYS A 283 5.10 7.31 0.54
N GLY A 284 3.84 7.51 0.15
CA GLY A 284 2.71 7.56 1.09
C GLY A 284 2.53 6.24 1.85
N PRO A 285 2.26 5.13 1.14
CA PRO A 285 2.18 3.81 1.76
C PRO A 285 3.47 3.38 2.49
N GLU A 286 4.65 3.75 1.98
CA GLU A 286 5.92 3.51 2.69
C GLU A 286 5.94 4.24 4.03
N GLY A 287 5.51 5.50 4.06
CA GLY A 287 5.36 6.28 5.29
C GLY A 287 4.40 5.63 6.28
N ILE A 288 3.27 5.10 5.82
CA ILE A 288 2.31 4.37 6.66
C ILE A 288 2.95 3.08 7.21
N ALA A 289 3.66 2.31 6.39
CA ALA A 289 4.36 1.10 6.81
C ALA A 289 5.41 1.39 7.91
N LEU A 290 6.18 2.47 7.75
CA LEU A 290 7.16 2.91 8.74
C LEU A 290 6.50 3.38 10.04
N HIS A 291 5.34 4.03 9.97
CA HIS A 291 4.56 4.38 11.15
C HIS A 291 4.13 3.14 11.93
N THR A 292 3.64 2.10 11.24
CA THR A 292 3.28 0.82 11.87
C THR A 292 4.49 0.14 12.49
N LEU A 293 5.64 0.10 11.81
CA LEU A 293 6.89 -0.41 12.41
C LEU A 293 7.32 0.43 13.63
N ALA A 294 7.06 1.74 13.63
CA ALA A 294 7.34 2.57 14.79
C ALA A 294 6.44 2.21 15.98
N ALA A 295 5.17 1.87 15.73
CA ALA A 295 4.23 1.40 16.74
C ALA A 295 4.66 0.05 17.31
N VAL A 296 5.10 -0.88 16.44
CA VAL A 296 5.72 -2.15 16.86
C VAL A 296 6.93 -1.90 17.78
N ALA A 297 7.88 -1.05 17.34
CA ALA A 297 9.05 -0.72 18.14
C ALA A 297 8.70 -0.03 19.48
N PHE A 298 7.63 0.75 19.52
CA PHE A 298 7.11 1.33 20.76
C PHE A 298 6.60 0.24 21.72
N ALA A 299 5.83 -0.73 21.22
CA ALA A 299 5.34 -1.85 22.01
C ALA A 299 6.47 -2.76 22.54
N GLU A 300 7.56 -2.90 21.77
CA GLU A 300 8.80 -3.57 22.17
C GLU A 300 9.67 -2.75 23.15
N ALA A 301 9.22 -1.55 23.54
CA ALA A 301 9.96 -0.59 24.36
C ALA A 301 11.29 -0.08 23.74
N ASP A 302 11.48 -0.21 22.43
CA ASP A 302 12.60 0.39 21.69
C ASP A 302 12.25 1.83 21.26
N SER A 303 12.33 2.75 22.22
CA SER A 303 12.02 4.17 21.98
C SER A 303 12.90 4.82 20.90
N ARG A 304 14.15 4.35 20.73
CA ARG A 304 15.07 4.94 19.75
C ARG A 304 14.70 4.52 18.34
N ARG A 305 14.46 3.22 18.12
CA ARG A 305 14.00 2.72 16.83
C ARG A 305 12.65 3.32 16.47
N SER A 306 11.71 3.37 17.41
CA SER A 306 10.40 3.98 17.20
C SER A 306 10.52 5.46 16.76
N ALA A 307 11.30 6.28 17.49
CA ALA A 307 11.51 7.68 17.12
C ALA A 307 12.23 7.86 15.77
N SER A 308 13.16 6.97 15.41
CA SER A 308 13.84 7.00 14.12
C SER A 308 12.88 6.70 12.96
N LEU A 309 11.99 5.71 13.14
CA LEU A 309 10.99 5.34 12.15
C LEU A 309 9.93 6.44 11.97
N ILE A 310 9.51 7.09 13.06
CA ILE A 310 8.62 8.27 13.01
C ILE A 310 9.25 9.39 12.17
N LEU A 311 10.54 9.68 12.34
CA LEU A 311 11.24 10.72 11.55
C LEU A 311 11.21 10.40 10.06
N GLU A 312 11.46 9.15 9.69
CA GLU A 312 11.44 8.72 8.29
C GLU A 312 10.00 8.75 7.72
N SER A 313 9.03 8.25 8.48
CA SER A 313 7.60 8.28 8.11
C SER A 313 7.11 9.72 7.86
N VAL A 314 7.31 10.62 8.82
CA VAL A 314 6.88 12.04 8.71
C VAL A 314 7.55 12.72 7.52
N ARG A 315 8.81 12.41 7.22
CA ARG A 315 9.49 12.95 6.03
C ARG A 315 8.79 12.51 4.75
N LEU A 316 8.56 11.21 4.57
CA LEU A 316 7.92 10.68 3.36
C LEU A 316 6.49 11.19 3.21
N LEU A 317 5.72 11.22 4.29
CA LEU A 317 4.34 11.73 4.29
C LEU A 317 4.28 13.23 4.01
N SER A 318 5.28 14.00 4.46
CA SER A 318 5.39 15.43 4.15
C SER A 318 5.69 15.67 2.67
N GLU A 319 6.48 14.81 2.03
CA GLU A 319 6.75 14.88 0.58
C GLU A 319 5.50 14.64 -0.28
N VAL A 320 4.49 13.92 0.24
CA VAL A 320 3.22 13.67 -0.44
C VAL A 320 2.04 14.50 0.11
N GLY A 321 2.30 15.38 1.08
CA GLY A 321 1.27 16.25 1.68
C GLY A 321 0.24 15.53 2.57
N ASP A 322 0.54 14.32 3.07
CA ASP A 322 -0.38 13.51 3.87
C ASP A 322 -0.39 13.95 5.34
N GLN A 323 -1.11 15.03 5.61
CA GLN A 323 -1.23 15.60 6.96
C GLN A 323 -1.98 14.67 7.94
N PHE A 324 -2.88 13.82 7.43
CA PHE A 324 -3.67 12.91 8.26
C PHE A 324 -2.77 11.86 8.92
N ASN A 325 -1.96 11.16 8.12
CA ASN A 325 -1.05 10.14 8.66
C ASN A 325 0.13 10.75 9.46
N ILE A 326 0.49 12.01 9.19
CA ILE A 326 1.43 12.76 10.05
C ILE A 326 0.86 12.96 11.46
N ALA A 327 -0.45 13.24 11.60
CA ALA A 327 -1.07 13.36 12.92
C ALA A 327 -0.96 12.07 13.72
N GLY A 328 -1.10 10.90 13.09
CA GLY A 328 -0.91 9.59 13.75
C GLY A 328 0.53 9.37 14.22
N ASN A 329 1.51 9.75 13.42
CA ASN A 329 2.93 9.72 13.82
C ASN A 329 3.22 10.61 15.04
N ILE A 330 2.57 11.77 15.13
CA ILE A 330 2.76 12.71 16.24
C ILE A 330 2.09 12.19 17.52
N ASP A 331 0.94 11.54 17.43
CA ASP A 331 0.35 10.85 18.59
C ASP A 331 1.29 9.77 19.12
N LEU A 332 1.89 8.98 18.23
CA LEU A 332 2.84 7.95 18.64
C LEU A 332 4.09 8.56 19.30
N LEU A 333 4.55 9.72 18.81
CA LEU A 333 5.63 10.46 19.46
C LEU A 333 5.21 11.01 20.83
N ALA A 334 3.96 11.45 20.98
CA ALA A 334 3.41 11.86 22.28
C ALA A 334 3.38 10.69 23.27
N LYS A 335 2.97 9.49 22.81
CA LYS A 335 3.02 8.24 23.60
C LYS A 335 4.46 7.92 24.04
N LEU A 336 5.44 8.07 23.17
CA LEU A 336 6.87 7.93 23.49
C LEU A 336 7.33 8.93 24.56
N CYS A 337 6.97 10.20 24.44
CA CYS A 337 7.29 11.23 25.43
C CYS A 337 6.67 10.90 26.80
N ALA A 338 5.41 10.49 26.82
CA ALA A 338 4.70 10.09 28.04
C ALA A 338 5.40 8.90 28.73
N ALA A 339 5.75 7.86 27.97
CA ALA A 339 6.49 6.70 28.49
C ALA A 339 7.85 7.08 29.10
N ARG A 340 8.48 8.15 28.59
CA ARG A 340 9.75 8.71 29.07
C ARG A 340 9.60 9.76 30.18
N ARG A 341 8.37 10.00 30.65
CA ARG A 341 8.00 11.03 31.64
C ARG A 341 8.27 12.46 31.20
N ASP A 342 8.41 12.70 29.89
CA ASP A 342 8.39 14.04 29.32
C ASP A 342 6.92 14.44 29.05
N HIS A 343 6.17 14.66 30.13
CA HIS A 343 4.75 14.94 30.06
C HIS A 343 4.44 16.27 29.34
N GLY A 344 5.35 17.25 29.42
CA GLY A 344 5.18 18.55 28.74
C GLY A 344 5.16 18.41 27.22
N SER A 345 6.18 17.77 26.65
CA SER A 345 6.23 17.50 25.21
C SER A 345 5.11 16.56 24.77
N ALA A 346 4.72 15.57 25.60
CA ALA A 346 3.62 14.68 25.29
C ALA A 346 2.28 15.45 25.14
N ILE A 347 1.96 16.35 26.07
CA ILE A 347 0.74 17.17 26.02
C ILE A 347 0.77 18.13 24.82
N GLU A 348 1.90 18.78 24.56
CA GLU A 348 2.06 19.68 23.41
C GLU A 348 1.83 18.95 22.08
N LEU A 349 2.45 17.79 21.88
CA LEU A 349 2.32 17.01 20.65
C LEU A 349 0.90 16.46 20.47
N MET A 350 0.30 15.94 21.54
CA MET A 350 -1.09 15.45 21.52
C MET A 350 -2.07 16.57 21.17
N ALA A 351 -1.94 17.75 21.77
CA ALA A 351 -2.76 18.92 21.46
C ALA A 351 -2.56 19.39 20.01
N ALA A 352 -1.32 19.37 19.52
CA ALA A 352 -0.98 19.78 18.16
C ALA A 352 -1.59 18.81 17.11
N ALA A 353 -1.52 17.50 17.34
CA ALA A 353 -2.14 16.49 16.49
C ALA A 353 -3.68 16.59 16.51
N ALA A 354 -4.28 16.82 17.68
CA ALA A 354 -5.72 17.07 17.80
C ALA A 354 -6.14 18.32 17.00
N GLY A 355 -5.40 19.42 17.13
CA GLY A 355 -5.65 20.65 16.35
C GLY A 355 -5.51 20.43 14.85
N LEU A 356 -4.56 19.62 14.40
CA LEU A 356 -4.41 19.25 13.00
C LEU A 356 -5.62 18.45 12.49
N ARG A 357 -6.09 17.45 13.23
CA ARG A 357 -7.30 16.68 12.88
C ARG A 357 -8.54 17.56 12.76
N VAL A 358 -8.74 18.50 13.69
CA VAL A 358 -9.85 19.47 13.63
C VAL A 358 -9.81 20.29 12.34
N ARG A 359 -8.63 20.80 11.93
CA ARG A 359 -8.48 21.56 10.68
C ARG A 359 -8.77 20.71 9.44
N LEU A 360 -8.47 19.42 9.50
CA LEU A 360 -8.74 18.47 8.42
C LEU A 360 -10.21 17.98 8.42
N GLY A 361 -11.01 18.32 9.43
CA GLY A 361 -12.34 17.73 9.60
C GLY A 361 -12.31 16.22 9.90
N ALA A 362 -11.18 15.73 10.39
CA ALA A 362 -10.93 14.31 10.62
C ALA A 362 -11.29 13.91 12.06
N VAL A 363 -11.89 12.73 12.20
CA VAL A 363 -12.21 12.12 13.49
C VAL A 363 -11.42 10.81 13.61
N PRO A 364 -10.69 10.57 14.72
CA PRO A 364 -10.05 9.28 14.94
C PRO A 364 -11.10 8.16 14.94
N ASN A 365 -10.75 6.99 14.41
CA ASN A 365 -11.61 5.81 14.57
C ASN A 365 -11.79 5.48 16.07
N PRO A 366 -12.86 4.75 16.46
CA PRO A 366 -13.15 4.45 17.86
C PRO A 366 -11.99 3.82 18.65
N VAL A 367 -11.18 2.96 18.02
CA VAL A 367 -10.02 2.33 18.65
C VAL A 367 -8.95 3.36 19.00
N ASN A 368 -8.54 4.15 18.02
CA ASN A 368 -7.56 5.21 18.21
C ASN A 368 -8.06 6.30 19.16
N ALA A 369 -9.35 6.63 19.11
CA ALA A 369 -9.97 7.57 20.04
C ALA A 369 -9.84 7.08 21.49
N ALA A 370 -10.15 5.80 21.75
CA ALA A 370 -10.02 5.22 23.08
C ALA A 370 -8.57 5.25 23.61
N GLU A 371 -7.59 4.96 22.75
CA GLU A 371 -6.17 5.05 23.11
C GLU A 371 -5.73 6.48 23.44
N LEU A 372 -6.22 7.47 22.68
CA LEU A 372 -5.92 8.88 22.91
C LEU A 372 -6.59 9.41 24.19
N ASP A 373 -7.84 9.00 24.45
CA ASP A 373 -8.54 9.33 25.69
C ASP A 373 -7.83 8.75 26.91
N GLU A 374 -7.27 7.53 26.80
CA GLU A 374 -6.45 6.94 27.85
C GLU A 374 -5.14 7.70 28.08
N LEU A 375 -4.44 8.05 27.00
CA LEU A 375 -3.24 8.87 27.08
C LEU A 375 -3.54 10.22 27.75
N GLU A 376 -4.61 10.89 27.34
CA GLU A 376 -5.01 12.18 27.91
C GLU A 376 -5.33 12.06 29.40
N ARG A 377 -6.11 11.05 29.80
CA ARG A 377 -6.40 10.79 31.22
C ARG A 377 -5.12 10.60 32.03
N SER A 378 -4.17 9.82 31.51
CA SER A 378 -2.90 9.55 32.19
C SER A 378 -2.07 10.84 32.36
N LEU A 379 -1.99 11.66 31.31
CA LEU A 379 -1.25 12.92 31.32
C LEU A 379 -1.87 13.94 32.28
N ARG A 380 -3.21 14.03 32.34
CA ARG A 380 -3.93 14.91 33.29
C ARG A 380 -3.67 14.56 34.74
N LEU A 381 -3.43 13.28 35.05
CA LEU A 381 -3.06 12.83 36.39
C LEU A 381 -1.58 13.05 36.71
N ALA A 382 -0.73 13.10 35.68
CA ALA A 382 0.72 13.21 35.83
C ALA A 382 1.24 14.63 36.07
N VAL A 383 0.43 15.66 35.77
CA VAL A 383 0.81 17.08 35.91
C VAL A 383 -0.27 17.90 36.62
N THR A 384 0.05 19.13 37.02
CA THR A 384 -0.95 20.04 37.59
C THR A 384 -1.95 20.51 36.52
N ARG A 385 -3.17 20.87 36.93
CA ARG A 385 -4.18 21.41 36.00
C ARG A 385 -3.69 22.66 35.24
N GLY A 386 -2.87 23.50 35.89
CA GLY A 386 -2.29 24.68 35.27
C GLY A 386 -1.23 24.35 34.22
N ASP A 387 -0.35 23.39 34.53
CA ASP A 387 0.66 22.94 33.57
C ASP A 387 0.04 22.26 32.36
N TYR A 388 -0.97 21.39 32.59
CA TYR A 388 -1.72 20.77 31.50
C TYR A 388 -2.31 21.83 30.56
N ALA A 389 -3.04 22.81 31.10
CA ALA A 389 -3.68 23.85 30.31
C ALA A 389 -2.66 24.67 29.51
N ARG A 390 -1.51 24.99 30.11
CA ARG A 390 -0.42 25.71 29.46
C ARG A 390 0.17 24.92 28.28
N HIS A 391 0.57 23.67 28.50
CA HIS A 391 1.14 22.83 27.44
C HIS A 391 0.12 22.54 26.32
N TRP A 392 -1.15 22.32 26.69
CA TRP A 392 -2.23 22.10 25.72
C TRP A 392 -2.43 23.33 24.84
N GLN A 393 -2.45 24.53 25.43
CA GLN A 393 -2.58 25.78 24.67
C GLN A 393 -1.38 26.01 23.74
N VAL A 394 -0.16 25.71 24.18
CA VAL A 394 1.04 25.80 23.34
C VAL A 394 0.94 24.87 22.14
N GLY A 395 0.62 23.59 22.37
CA GLY A 395 0.50 22.60 21.30
C GLY A 395 -0.63 22.88 20.32
N GLY A 396 -1.82 23.22 20.82
CA GLY A 396 -2.99 23.53 19.99
C GLY A 396 -2.83 24.78 19.12
N GLY A 397 -1.90 25.67 19.46
CA GLY A 397 -1.58 26.88 18.69
C GLY A 397 -0.59 26.67 17.54
N LEU A 398 -0.03 25.47 17.37
CA LEU A 398 0.98 25.23 16.34
C LEU A 398 0.36 25.12 14.93
N ASP A 399 0.93 25.86 13.99
CA ASP A 399 0.74 25.60 12.55
C ASP A 399 1.43 24.30 12.13
N PHE A 400 1.09 23.79 10.94
CA PHE A 400 1.58 22.50 10.45
C PHE A 400 3.11 22.43 10.37
N ASP A 401 3.77 23.44 9.80
CA ASP A 401 5.21 23.44 9.63
C ASP A 401 5.95 23.48 10.97
N THR A 402 5.44 24.24 11.92
CA THR A 402 5.98 24.36 13.27
C THR A 402 5.78 23.07 14.06
N LEU A 403 4.62 22.43 13.90
CA LEU A 403 4.33 21.10 14.44
C LEU A 403 5.32 20.05 13.90
N VAL A 404 5.57 20.00 12.58
CA VAL A 404 6.52 19.04 11.98
C VAL A 404 7.94 19.30 12.48
N ARG A 405 8.36 20.58 12.54
CA ARG A 405 9.66 20.95 13.11
C ARG A 405 9.80 20.52 14.57
N ARG A 406 8.78 20.79 15.40
CA ARG A 406 8.76 20.45 16.83
C ARG A 406 8.82 18.94 17.03
N ALA A 407 7.99 18.18 16.31
CA ALA A 407 8.03 16.71 16.32
C ALA A 407 9.40 16.19 15.91
N GLY A 408 10.02 16.77 14.88
CA GLY A 408 11.36 16.40 14.44
C GLY A 408 12.45 16.67 15.49
N ILE A 409 12.37 17.77 16.24
CA ILE A 409 13.30 18.06 17.34
C ILE A 409 13.16 17.01 18.43
N VAL A 410 11.93 16.79 18.93
CA VAL A 410 11.65 15.84 20.00
C VAL A 410 12.07 14.41 19.61
N ALA A 411 11.74 13.97 18.41
CA ALA A 411 12.14 12.64 17.94
C ALA A 411 13.67 12.49 17.86
N ARG A 412 14.40 13.52 17.39
CA ARG A 412 15.88 13.51 17.37
C ARG A 412 16.48 13.49 18.77
N GLU A 413 15.88 14.16 19.75
CA GLU A 413 16.30 14.09 21.15
C GLU A 413 16.14 12.68 21.73
N ILE A 414 15.05 11.98 21.39
CA ILE A 414 14.81 10.59 21.80
C ILE A 414 15.80 9.63 21.14
N VAL A 415 16.08 9.80 19.84
CA VAL A 415 17.13 9.05 19.14
C VAL A 415 18.49 9.27 19.83
N GLY A 416 18.75 10.52 20.25
CA GLY A 416 19.99 10.95 20.86
C GLY A 416 21.12 11.10 19.83
N PRO A 417 22.34 11.50 20.25
CA PRO A 417 23.49 11.47 19.36
C PRO A 417 23.65 10.05 18.84
N ARG A 418 23.99 9.90 17.55
CA ARG A 418 24.47 8.64 16.99
C ARG A 418 25.62 8.19 17.88
N ARG A 419 25.36 7.28 18.83
CA ARG A 419 26.40 6.35 19.22
C ARG A 419 26.77 5.69 17.89
N PRO A 420 28.05 5.60 17.51
CA PRO A 420 28.40 4.71 16.42
C PRO A 420 27.68 3.41 16.75
N GLN A 421 26.75 3.01 15.89
CA GLN A 421 26.26 1.64 15.96
C GLN A 421 27.56 0.83 16.02
N PRO A 422 27.75 -0.12 16.97
CA PRO A 422 28.63 -1.21 16.63
C PRO A 422 28.10 -1.64 15.27
N VAL A 423 28.94 -1.51 14.24
CA VAL A 423 28.58 -1.90 12.89
C VAL A 423 28.00 -3.28 13.07
N PHE A 424 26.68 -3.41 12.97
CA PHE A 424 26.10 -4.71 12.74
C PHE A 424 26.71 -5.03 11.39
N ALA A 425 27.69 -5.94 11.41
CA ALA A 425 28.18 -6.53 10.19
C ALA A 425 26.93 -6.87 9.37
N GLU A 426 26.97 -6.57 8.07
CA GLU A 426 26.01 -7.10 7.12
C GLU A 426 25.61 -8.51 7.56
N PRO A 427 24.31 -8.87 7.54
CA PRO A 427 23.89 -10.19 8.01
C PRO A 427 24.82 -11.21 7.39
N GLY A 428 25.67 -11.77 8.25
CA GLY A 428 26.66 -12.73 7.81
C GLY A 428 25.90 -13.88 7.17
N PRO A 429 26.50 -14.57 6.18
CA PRO A 429 25.87 -15.74 5.59
C PRO A 429 25.38 -16.67 6.72
N PRO A 430 24.21 -17.31 6.54
CA PRO A 430 23.47 -17.98 7.61
C PRO A 430 24.39 -18.87 8.44
N GLU A 431 24.23 -18.85 9.77
CA GLU A 431 25.13 -19.56 10.69
C GLU A 431 25.31 -21.02 10.25
N PRO A 432 26.56 -21.48 10.07
CA PRO A 432 26.80 -22.85 9.65
C PRO A 432 26.50 -23.82 10.79
N ARG A 433 25.82 -24.91 10.45
CA ARG A 433 25.25 -25.99 11.29
C ARG A 433 26.24 -26.78 12.19
N HIS A 434 27.38 -26.22 12.58
CA HIS A 434 28.52 -26.95 13.13
C HIS A 434 29.00 -26.47 14.51
N ASN A 435 28.25 -25.63 15.24
CA ASN A 435 28.58 -25.15 16.60
C ASN A 435 30.00 -24.54 16.75
N LEU A 436 30.60 -24.10 15.65
CA LEU A 436 31.87 -23.38 15.64
C LEU A 436 31.59 -21.88 15.71
N THR A 437 32.27 -21.20 16.62
CA THR A 437 32.24 -19.74 16.70
C THR A 437 32.93 -19.12 15.49
N ASN A 438 32.61 -17.86 15.16
CA ASN A 438 33.28 -17.13 14.07
C ASN A 438 34.81 -17.13 14.20
N ARG A 439 35.31 -17.04 15.43
CA ARG A 439 36.75 -17.10 15.70
C ARG A 439 37.34 -18.48 15.40
N GLU A 440 36.63 -19.55 15.74
CA GLU A 440 37.04 -20.91 15.44
C GLU A 440 37.02 -21.22 13.92
N LEU A 441 36.04 -20.69 13.19
CA LEU A 441 36.00 -20.77 11.73
C LEU A 441 37.16 -20.02 11.06
N GLU A 442 37.51 -18.84 11.58
CA GLU A 442 38.66 -18.06 11.10
C GLU A 442 39.98 -18.84 11.29
N LEU A 443 40.19 -19.45 12.47
CA LEU A 443 41.32 -20.33 12.69
C LEU A 443 41.31 -21.55 11.74
N LEU A 444 40.15 -22.17 11.51
CA LEU A 444 40.00 -23.32 10.62
C LEU A 444 40.27 -22.97 9.14
N ARG A 445 39.93 -21.75 8.70
CA ARG A 445 40.27 -21.23 7.35
C ARG A 445 41.77 -21.07 7.18
N LEU A 446 42.43 -20.42 8.13
CA LEU A 446 43.90 -20.28 8.10
C LEU A 446 44.58 -21.65 8.17
N LEU A 447 43.99 -22.58 8.92
CA LEU A 447 44.43 -23.98 8.99
C LEU A 447 44.40 -24.66 7.61
N ALA A 448 43.30 -24.49 6.88
CA ALA A 448 43.05 -25.05 5.56
C ALA A 448 43.92 -24.40 4.47
N GLN A 449 44.27 -23.13 4.64
CA GLN A 449 45.25 -22.43 3.80
C GLN A 449 46.70 -22.84 4.05
N GLY A 450 46.96 -23.75 5.00
CA GLY A 450 48.28 -24.32 5.25
C GLY A 450 49.12 -23.62 6.33
N HIS A 451 48.59 -22.58 7.00
CA HIS A 451 49.35 -21.79 7.98
C HIS A 451 49.70 -22.60 9.24
N SER A 452 50.97 -22.64 9.62
CA SER A 452 51.41 -23.23 10.89
C SER A 452 50.74 -22.55 12.10
N THR A 453 50.72 -23.23 13.26
CA THR A 453 50.14 -22.65 14.49
C THR A 453 50.74 -21.30 14.84
N ARG A 454 52.03 -21.08 14.57
CA ARG A 454 52.73 -19.81 14.79
C ARG A 454 52.24 -18.72 13.84
N GLU A 455 52.11 -19.03 12.55
CA GLU A 455 51.58 -18.06 11.57
C GLU A 455 50.14 -17.70 11.89
N ILE A 456 49.31 -18.65 12.31
CA ILE A 456 47.93 -18.37 12.76
C ILE A 456 47.93 -17.44 13.97
N SER A 457 48.82 -17.66 14.95
CA SER A 457 48.98 -16.77 16.10
C SER A 457 49.32 -15.34 15.69
N ASP A 458 50.28 -15.19 14.78
CA ASP A 458 50.75 -13.89 14.30
C ASP A 458 49.66 -13.18 13.48
N THR A 459 48.99 -13.88 12.55
CA THR A 459 47.88 -13.33 11.74
C THR A 459 46.71 -12.86 12.60
N LEU A 460 46.40 -13.60 13.65
CA LEU A 460 45.24 -13.32 14.51
C LEU A 460 45.58 -12.47 15.74
N TYR A 461 46.84 -12.03 15.87
CA TYR A 461 47.36 -11.25 17.01
C TYR A 461 47.02 -11.89 18.37
N ILE A 462 47.16 -13.22 18.49
CA ILE A 462 46.92 -13.98 19.74
C ILE A 462 48.11 -14.89 20.05
N SER A 463 48.27 -15.29 21.33
CA SER A 463 49.42 -16.10 21.73
C SER A 463 49.42 -17.52 21.13
N PRO A 464 50.59 -18.15 20.89
CA PRO A 464 50.70 -19.54 20.45
C PRO A 464 49.97 -20.56 21.33
N ARG A 465 49.93 -20.30 22.63
CA ARG A 465 49.19 -21.11 23.60
C ARG A 465 47.68 -20.99 23.39
N THR A 466 47.19 -19.77 23.17
CA THR A 466 45.78 -19.49 22.89
C THR A 466 45.34 -20.13 21.56
N THR A 467 46.15 -20.00 20.51
CA THR A 467 45.89 -20.64 19.22
C THR A 467 45.80 -22.17 19.36
N THR A 468 46.71 -22.79 20.10
CA THR A 468 46.68 -24.24 20.34
C THR A 468 45.41 -24.68 21.07
N THR A 469 44.96 -23.93 22.08
CA THR A 469 43.70 -24.20 22.79
C THR A 469 42.49 -24.11 21.85
N HIS A 470 42.42 -23.09 21.00
CA HIS A 470 41.33 -22.98 20.03
C HIS A 470 41.34 -24.12 19.00
N LEU A 471 42.51 -24.53 18.50
CA LEU A 471 42.62 -25.66 17.58
C LEU A 471 42.15 -26.98 18.22
N ASN A 472 42.49 -27.22 19.48
CA ASN A 472 42.01 -28.41 20.21
C ASN A 472 40.49 -28.38 20.42
N ASN A 473 39.91 -27.22 20.72
CA ASN A 473 38.47 -27.06 20.85
C ASN A 473 37.76 -27.30 19.51
N ILE A 474 38.31 -26.81 18.41
CA ILE A 474 37.81 -27.08 17.05
C ILE A 474 37.83 -28.58 16.77
N PHE A 475 38.94 -29.25 17.07
CA PHE A 475 39.08 -30.69 16.86
C PHE A 475 38.05 -31.48 17.68
N GLY A 476 37.82 -31.08 18.94
CA GLY A 476 36.79 -31.67 19.79
C GLY A 476 35.37 -31.48 19.24
N LYS A 477 35.04 -30.27 18.77
CA LYS A 477 33.72 -29.96 18.20
C LYS A 477 33.45 -30.62 16.86
N LEU A 478 34.49 -30.86 16.07
CA LEU A 478 34.43 -31.56 14.78
C LEU A 478 34.61 -33.08 14.91
N GLU A 479 34.84 -33.59 16.12
CA GLU A 479 35.12 -35.00 16.41
C GLU A 479 36.28 -35.59 15.58
N VAL A 480 37.32 -34.78 15.34
CA VAL A 480 38.52 -35.17 14.58
C VAL A 480 39.75 -35.16 15.46
N SER A 481 40.72 -36.05 15.18
CA SER A 481 41.92 -36.22 15.99
C SER A 481 43.19 -35.58 15.41
N SER A 482 43.11 -34.98 14.23
CA SER A 482 44.29 -34.39 13.58
C SER A 482 43.98 -33.14 12.77
N ARG A 483 45.02 -32.33 12.58
CA ARG A 483 44.98 -31.12 11.75
C ARG A 483 44.54 -31.42 10.32
N ALA A 484 45.05 -32.48 9.70
CA ALA A 484 44.68 -32.89 8.35
C ALA A 484 43.20 -33.32 8.27
N ALA A 485 42.71 -34.04 9.29
CA ALA A 485 41.31 -34.44 9.36
C ALA A 485 40.37 -33.24 9.50
N ALA A 486 40.75 -32.23 10.30
CA ALA A 486 39.98 -31.00 10.45
C ALA A 486 39.90 -30.19 9.15
N VAL A 487 41.01 -30.05 8.42
CA VAL A 487 41.03 -29.39 7.09
C VAL A 487 40.17 -30.16 6.09
N ALA A 488 40.30 -31.49 6.05
CA ALA A 488 39.52 -32.31 5.13
C ALA A 488 38.02 -32.28 5.44
N TYR A 489 37.64 -32.23 6.72
CA TYR A 489 36.26 -32.01 7.15
C TYR A 489 35.75 -30.65 6.67
N ALA A 490 36.51 -29.59 6.91
CA ALA A 490 36.13 -28.22 6.57
C ALA A 490 35.84 -28.04 5.07
N LEU A 491 36.68 -28.61 4.20
CA LEU A 491 36.51 -28.57 2.74
C LEU A 491 35.28 -29.37 2.27
N ARG A 492 35.04 -30.57 2.84
CA ARG A 492 33.88 -31.40 2.47
C ARG A 492 32.55 -30.82 2.91
N SER A 493 32.54 -30.09 4.03
CA SER A 493 31.34 -29.48 4.59
C SER A 493 31.10 -28.04 4.09
N GLY A 494 31.94 -27.52 3.19
CA GLY A 494 31.81 -26.15 2.65
C GLY A 494 32.02 -25.05 3.70
N LEU A 495 32.77 -25.33 4.77
CA LEU A 495 33.03 -24.37 5.86
C LEU A 495 34.14 -23.37 5.51
N VAL A 496 35.05 -23.77 4.62
CA VAL A 496 36.26 -23.04 4.21
C VAL A 496 36.54 -23.22 2.73
#